data_AF-A0A1V2RBR3-F1
#
_entry.id   AF-A0A1V2RBR3-F1
#
_cell.length_a   1.000
_cell.length_b   1.000
_cell.length_c   1.000
_cell.angle_alpha   90.00
_cell.angle_beta   90.00
_cell.angle_gamma   90.00
#
_symmetry.space_group_name_H-M   'P 1'
#
loop_
_entity.id
_entity.type
_entity.pdbx_description
1 polymer ?
#
loop_
_entity_poly.entity_id
_entity_poly.type
_entity_poly.pdbx_seq_one_letter_code
_entity_poly.pdbx_strand_id
1 'polypeptide(L)'
;MTGEEKAGRALTTERLRVPVGADAERWVTRRAARRALFVVHNVTSATRLLDVLPLLDSDPRLQLLATCTGSSPFLAGVPEALETMGLPVLPWEQAVRLPVHLAVTASYGGGLHALPGRLVTLSHGVGYNKKLRSASGADGPAAFGFGPEWQLHGGRPIAAATVLSHPEQVERLAAACPEAAPTAVLAGDPCYDRILAELPLRERFRRAFGVARGQRLVVVNSTWGQRSLFGDGGEADPLLSLLPRLTAELPADEYRAAAVLHPNVWHGHGPGQVRAWLAEARRGGLTLIPPLGPWRQALIAADCVIGDHGSVTFYAAAIGRPVLMAAFPDEDLDPGSPVASLGRAAPRLAPHRGLRAQLDELMGRHVPGRYAALGALSSSAPGGSAALLRTLFYDLLGLPEPHGRPAALARLPLPSPAAEERTAPLRVLTRVCAGAAPEVAVARHAGATAEPAVDGFEDAHTVVHEDGLDVTRLEVADVIVRYGAVDDPRTGPPRAWAAEVLGRHRHCRLAAYVTGPDSCTVLVRGGRVLRLTAEPEPSGRVDLCDPAAYASALHAWLTAGSSLPGGLVVRTGGTRHRVRVEPGG
;
A
#
# COMPACT_ATOMS: atom_id res chain seq x y z
N MET A 1 -24.70 5.01 16.48
CA MET A 1 -23.65 5.91 17.02
C MET A 1 -23.48 7.04 16.03
N THR A 2 -23.85 8.24 16.44
CA THR A 2 -23.93 9.45 15.62
C THR A 2 -22.54 9.97 15.24
N GLY A 3 -22.45 10.54 14.04
CA GLY A 3 -21.19 10.92 13.36
C GLY A 3 -20.44 12.12 13.94
N GLU A 4 -20.81 12.62 15.13
CA GLU A 4 -20.18 13.80 15.75
C GLU A 4 -19.06 13.47 16.75
N GLU A 5 -18.82 12.21 17.11
CA GLU A 5 -17.68 11.82 17.97
C GLU A 5 -16.37 11.51 17.20
N LYS A 6 -16.38 11.64 15.87
CA LYS A 6 -15.21 11.34 15.01
C LYS A 6 -14.42 12.57 14.55
N ALA A 7 -14.80 13.78 14.98
CA ALA A 7 -14.10 15.01 14.63
C ALA A 7 -13.07 15.37 15.71
N GLY A 8 -11.78 15.11 15.42
CA GLY A 8 -10.65 15.70 16.15
C GLY A 8 -10.36 15.13 17.54
N ARG A 9 -10.08 13.83 17.67
CA ARG A 9 -9.49 13.28 18.90
C ARG A 9 -8.06 13.78 19.05
N ALA A 10 -7.86 14.92 19.70
CA ALA A 10 -6.53 15.40 20.04
C ALA A 10 -5.80 14.40 20.96
N LEU A 11 -4.46 14.43 20.95
CA LEU A 11 -3.68 13.73 21.98
C LEU A 11 -4.16 14.20 23.35
N THR A 12 -4.63 13.27 24.19
CA THR A 12 -5.14 13.62 25.52
C THR A 12 -4.03 14.25 26.36
N THR A 13 -4.32 15.40 26.95
CA THR A 13 -3.48 16.06 27.96
C THR A 13 -3.86 15.60 29.37
N GLU A 14 -4.96 14.86 29.50
CA GLU A 14 -5.43 14.36 30.79
C GLU A 14 -4.53 13.23 31.28
N ARG A 15 -4.14 13.33 32.56
CA ARG A 15 -3.29 12.31 33.18
C ARG A 15 -4.05 10.98 33.30
N LEU A 16 -3.43 9.92 32.82
CA LEU A 16 -3.93 8.56 32.95
C LEU A 16 -3.90 8.14 34.43
N ARG A 17 -5.08 7.86 35.00
CA ARG A 17 -5.22 7.49 36.42
C ARG A 17 -4.95 6.01 36.70
N VAL A 18 -5.36 5.11 35.81
CA VAL A 18 -5.13 3.66 35.89
C VAL A 18 -4.56 3.23 34.54
N PRO A 19 -3.45 2.47 34.48
CA PRO A 19 -2.85 1.68 35.56
C PRO A 19 -1.64 2.34 36.26
N VAL A 20 -1.41 3.65 36.07
CA VAL A 20 -0.14 4.30 36.45
C VAL A 20 -0.26 5.60 37.27
N GLY A 21 -1.48 6.07 37.56
CA GLY A 21 -1.69 7.25 38.41
C GLY A 21 -1.37 6.98 39.89
N ALA A 22 -1.37 8.04 40.70
CA ALA A 22 -1.01 7.97 42.12
C ALA A 22 -1.87 6.96 42.92
N ASP A 23 -3.16 6.87 42.60
CA ASP A 23 -4.09 5.93 43.25
C ASP A 23 -4.24 4.60 42.49
N ALA A 24 -3.46 4.37 41.43
CA ALA A 24 -3.65 3.23 40.54
C ALA A 24 -3.55 1.89 41.27
N GLU A 25 -2.70 1.78 42.29
CA GLU A 25 -2.51 0.54 43.06
C GLU A 25 -3.81 0.00 43.67
N ARG A 26 -4.76 0.88 44.00
CA ARG A 26 -6.08 0.49 44.54
C ARG A 26 -6.96 -0.19 43.49
N TRP A 27 -6.74 0.12 42.21
CA TRP A 27 -7.58 -0.28 41.09
C TRP A 27 -6.93 -1.35 40.19
N VAL A 28 -5.60 -1.43 40.15
CA VAL A 28 -4.90 -2.39 39.30
C VAL A 28 -4.97 -3.82 39.85
N THR A 29 -5.40 -4.75 39.00
CA THR A 29 -5.49 -6.18 39.35
C THR A 29 -4.12 -6.87 39.36
N ARG A 30 -3.21 -6.53 38.41
CA ARG A 30 -1.88 -7.13 38.28
C ARG A 30 -0.80 -6.14 38.77
N ARG A 31 -0.48 -6.18 40.06
CA ARG A 31 0.41 -5.20 40.70
C ARG A 31 1.90 -5.39 40.45
N ALA A 32 2.36 -6.63 40.26
CA ALA A 32 3.79 -6.96 40.13
C ALA A 32 4.31 -6.89 38.68
N ALA A 33 3.60 -6.21 37.78
CA ALA A 33 3.93 -6.21 36.35
C ALA A 33 5.08 -5.22 36.04
N ARG A 34 6.06 -5.68 35.24
CA ARG A 34 7.08 -4.81 34.64
C ARG A 34 6.42 -3.95 33.55
N ARG A 35 6.65 -2.65 33.62
CA ARG A 35 6.11 -1.68 32.65
C ARG A 35 7.01 -1.54 31.42
N ALA A 36 6.42 -1.68 30.24
CA ALA A 36 7.05 -1.36 28.96
C ALA A 36 6.27 -0.24 28.26
N LEU A 37 6.97 0.81 27.82
CA LEU A 37 6.39 2.00 27.22
C LEU A 37 6.73 2.09 25.72
N PHE A 38 5.72 2.15 24.88
CA PHE A 38 5.85 2.40 23.44
C PHE A 38 5.74 3.90 23.17
N VAL A 39 6.79 4.50 22.61
CA VAL A 39 6.92 5.95 22.43
C VAL A 39 6.77 6.32 20.96
N VAL A 40 5.62 6.88 20.61
CA VAL A 40 5.25 7.29 19.25
C VAL A 40 5.68 8.74 18.99
N HIS A 41 6.28 8.98 17.83
CA HIS A 41 6.57 10.34 17.35
C HIS A 41 5.61 10.74 16.22
N ASN A 42 5.35 9.82 15.29
CA ASN A 42 4.41 9.97 14.18
C ASN A 42 3.87 8.60 13.74
N VAL A 43 2.97 8.58 12.76
CA VAL A 43 2.37 7.33 12.26
C VAL A 43 3.40 6.35 11.72
N THR A 44 4.46 6.81 11.06
CA THR A 44 5.54 5.91 10.60
C THR A 44 6.19 5.17 11.77
N SER A 45 6.55 5.88 12.85
CA SER A 45 7.08 5.21 14.05
C SER A 45 6.08 4.26 14.70
N ALA A 46 4.78 4.62 14.71
CA ALA A 46 3.73 3.76 15.26
C ALA A 46 3.61 2.44 14.49
N THR A 47 3.68 2.47 13.14
CA THR A 47 3.60 1.25 12.32
C THR A 47 4.70 0.23 12.65
N ARG A 48 5.85 0.70 13.12
CA ARG A 48 7.02 -0.12 13.47
C ARG A 48 6.92 -0.66 14.88
N LEU A 49 6.38 0.14 15.81
CA LEU A 49 6.05 -0.33 17.14
C LEU A 49 4.96 -1.41 17.11
N LEU A 50 3.98 -1.29 16.21
CA LEU A 50 2.98 -2.34 15.95
C LEU A 50 3.60 -3.64 15.40
N ASP A 51 4.76 -3.59 14.73
CA ASP A 51 5.44 -4.81 14.24
C ASP A 51 6.03 -5.63 15.39
N VAL A 52 6.48 -4.97 16.47
CA VAL A 52 7.21 -5.60 17.58
C VAL A 52 6.37 -5.80 18.84
N LEU A 53 5.22 -5.13 18.94
CA LEU A 53 4.27 -5.29 20.06
C LEU A 53 3.94 -6.77 20.36
N PRO A 54 3.68 -7.64 19.36
CA PRO A 54 3.36 -9.05 19.62
C PRO A 54 4.47 -9.86 20.30
N LEU A 55 5.72 -9.36 20.32
CA LEU A 55 6.83 -10.04 21.00
C LEU A 55 6.66 -10.06 22.53
N LEU A 56 5.77 -9.21 23.07
CA LEU A 56 5.44 -9.10 24.48
C LEU A 56 4.05 -9.68 24.84
N ASP A 57 3.38 -10.32 23.87
CA ASP A 57 2.03 -10.85 24.07
C ASP A 57 1.98 -12.01 25.06
N SER A 58 0.81 -12.18 25.68
CA SER A 58 0.47 -13.32 26.52
C SER A 58 1.39 -13.52 27.76
N ASP A 59 2.07 -12.47 28.21
CA ASP A 59 2.86 -12.46 29.44
C ASP A 59 2.20 -11.58 30.52
N PRO A 60 1.51 -12.17 31.53
CA PRO A 60 0.82 -11.41 32.57
C PRO A 60 1.77 -10.69 33.54
N ARG A 61 3.09 -10.87 33.39
CA ARG A 61 4.12 -10.14 34.12
C ARG A 61 4.41 -8.76 33.51
N LEU A 62 3.80 -8.42 32.38
CA LEU A 62 4.02 -7.17 31.68
C LEU A 62 2.80 -6.24 31.72
N GLN A 63 3.05 -4.95 31.87
CA GLN A 63 2.07 -3.88 31.63
C GLN A 63 2.58 -3.03 30.47
N LEU A 64 1.91 -3.11 29.33
CA LEU A 64 2.25 -2.33 28.16
C LEU A 64 1.51 -0.99 28.21
N LEU A 65 2.19 0.09 27.81
CA LEU A 65 1.70 1.47 27.80
C LEU A 65 2.13 2.13 26.50
N ALA A 66 1.41 3.16 26.06
CA ALA A 66 1.80 3.94 24.90
C ALA A 66 1.77 5.44 25.19
N THR A 67 2.68 6.21 24.60
CA THR A 67 2.67 7.67 24.68
C THR A 67 3.03 8.26 23.32
N CYS A 68 2.70 9.54 23.12
CA CYS A 68 3.20 10.31 22.00
C CYS A 68 4.01 11.49 22.52
N THR A 69 5.17 11.74 21.92
CA THR A 69 6.04 12.87 22.31
C THR A 69 5.42 14.25 22.01
N GLY A 70 4.40 14.32 21.14
CA GLY A 70 3.75 15.57 20.73
C GLY A 70 4.65 16.53 19.93
N SER A 71 5.89 16.13 19.62
CA SER A 71 6.91 17.02 19.04
C SER A 71 7.02 16.96 17.52
N SER A 72 6.38 15.98 16.89
CA SER A 72 6.36 15.85 15.42
C SER A 72 5.48 16.93 14.79
N PRO A 73 5.84 17.48 13.62
CA PRO A 73 4.91 18.29 12.83
C PRO A 73 3.76 17.47 12.23
N PHE A 74 3.86 16.13 12.22
CA PHE A 74 2.87 15.21 11.65
C PHE A 74 2.13 14.41 12.75
N LEU A 75 1.19 15.05 13.46
CA LEU A 75 0.44 14.42 14.57
C LEU A 75 -0.95 13.90 14.18
N ALA A 76 -1.52 14.35 13.06
CA ALA A 76 -2.95 14.17 12.74
C ALA A 76 -3.44 12.72 12.64
N GLY A 77 -2.56 11.72 12.51
CA GLY A 77 -2.92 10.29 12.49
C GLY A 77 -2.43 9.47 13.69
N VAL A 78 -1.75 10.12 14.64
CA VAL A 78 -1.21 9.44 15.82
C VAL A 78 -2.31 8.89 16.75
N PRO A 79 -3.42 9.62 17.01
CA PRO A 79 -4.50 9.09 17.85
C PRO A 79 -5.07 7.75 17.35
N GLU A 80 -5.31 7.62 16.04
CA GLU A 80 -5.81 6.38 15.43
C GLU A 80 -4.77 5.26 15.48
N ALA A 81 -3.49 5.60 15.34
CA ALA A 81 -2.41 4.64 15.47
C ALA A 81 -2.27 4.13 16.91
N LEU A 82 -2.45 4.99 17.92
CA LEU A 82 -2.48 4.61 19.33
C LEU A 82 -3.71 3.76 19.67
N GLU A 83 -4.88 4.09 19.11
CA GLU A 83 -6.09 3.26 19.22
C GLU A 83 -5.87 1.87 18.64
N THR A 84 -5.17 1.77 17.51
CA THR A 84 -4.79 0.48 16.89
C THR A 84 -3.87 -0.35 17.79
N MET A 85 -3.02 0.27 18.62
CA MET A 85 -2.19 -0.46 19.59
C MET A 85 -3.03 -1.07 20.73
N GLY A 86 -4.20 -0.49 21.05
CA GLY A 86 -5.07 -0.98 22.11
C GLY A 86 -4.47 -0.87 23.52
N LEU A 87 -3.46 -0.03 23.72
CA LEU A 87 -2.76 0.14 24.99
C LEU A 87 -3.29 1.36 25.77
N PRO A 88 -3.18 1.38 27.11
CA PRO A 88 -3.40 2.58 27.88
C PRO A 88 -2.43 3.69 27.44
N VAL A 89 -2.98 4.84 27.05
CA VAL A 89 -2.22 5.98 26.55
C VAL A 89 -2.04 7.02 27.64
N LEU A 90 -0.80 7.45 27.90
CA LEU A 90 -0.51 8.54 28.84
C LEU A 90 0.11 9.77 28.14
N PRO A 91 -0.20 10.99 28.61
CA PRO A 91 0.42 12.22 28.08
C PRO A 91 1.93 12.20 28.29
N TRP A 92 2.67 12.85 27.40
CA TRP A 92 4.13 12.86 27.39
C TRP A 92 4.73 13.31 28.72
N GLU A 93 4.15 14.35 29.32
CA GLU A 93 4.62 14.91 30.59
C GLU A 93 4.50 13.87 31.71
N GLN A 94 3.49 13.01 31.68
CA GLN A 94 3.37 11.92 32.64
C GLN A 94 4.37 10.81 32.35
N ALA A 95 4.61 10.48 31.07
CA ALA A 95 5.55 9.44 30.67
C ALA A 95 6.98 9.72 31.16
N VAL A 96 7.47 10.96 31.03
CA VAL A 96 8.82 11.35 31.48
C VAL A 96 8.98 11.36 33.01
N ARG A 97 7.90 11.22 33.78
CA ARG A 97 7.94 11.10 35.25
C ARG A 97 7.61 9.71 35.76
N LEU A 98 7.21 8.79 34.87
CA LEU A 98 6.75 7.45 35.24
C LEU A 98 7.89 6.45 35.10
N PRO A 99 8.39 5.83 36.19
CA PRO A 99 9.37 4.76 36.08
C PRO A 99 8.85 3.61 35.24
N VAL A 100 9.57 3.33 34.15
CA VAL A 100 9.33 2.18 33.25
C VAL A 100 10.61 1.34 33.18
N HIS A 101 10.46 0.04 32.94
CA HIS A 101 11.60 -0.87 32.88
C HIS A 101 12.21 -0.89 31.47
N LEU A 102 11.36 -0.70 30.47
CA LEU A 102 11.71 -0.65 29.05
C LEU A 102 10.91 0.47 28.38
N ALA A 103 11.57 1.27 27.55
CA ALA A 103 10.92 2.16 26.60
C ALA A 103 11.36 1.77 25.19
N VAL A 104 10.44 1.71 24.23
CA VAL A 104 10.72 1.35 22.84
C VAL A 104 10.19 2.45 21.93
N THR A 105 11.05 2.94 21.04
CA THR A 105 10.67 3.91 20.01
C THR A 105 11.24 3.51 18.65
N ALA A 106 10.61 3.98 17.58
CA ALA A 106 11.13 3.89 16.22
C ALA A 106 11.49 5.28 15.66
N SER A 107 11.77 6.26 16.52
CA SER A 107 12.09 7.64 16.14
C SER A 107 13.13 8.22 17.09
N TYR A 108 13.84 9.25 16.65
CA TYR A 108 14.74 10.04 17.51
C TYR A 108 14.11 11.36 17.99
N GLY A 109 12.89 11.67 17.56
CA GLY A 109 12.21 12.91 17.91
C GLY A 109 11.58 12.88 19.30
N GLY A 110 11.63 14.02 20.00
CA GLY A 110 10.83 14.30 21.19
C GLY A 110 11.49 14.08 22.55
N GLY A 111 12.66 14.69 22.79
CA GLY A 111 13.23 14.80 24.15
C GLY A 111 13.43 13.46 24.87
N LEU A 112 13.77 12.40 24.12
CA LEU A 112 13.78 11.01 24.61
C LEU A 112 14.71 10.77 25.80
N HIS A 113 15.76 11.57 25.95
CA HIS A 113 16.69 11.55 27.09
C HIS A 113 16.00 11.78 28.45
N ALA A 114 14.79 12.36 28.47
CA ALA A 114 14.02 12.62 29.68
C ALA A 114 13.26 11.38 30.20
N LEU A 115 13.22 10.26 29.45
CA LEU A 115 12.49 9.06 29.86
C LEU A 115 13.23 8.30 30.98
N PRO A 116 12.56 8.01 32.12
CA PRO A 116 13.15 7.23 33.20
C PRO A 116 13.01 5.73 32.87
N GLY A 117 13.98 5.17 32.14
CA GLY A 117 14.01 3.75 31.80
C GLY A 117 15.09 3.38 30.79
N ARG A 118 15.21 2.08 30.48
CA ARG A 118 16.11 1.60 29.42
C ARG A 118 15.46 1.83 28.06
N LEU A 119 15.99 2.77 27.29
CA LEU A 119 15.47 3.13 25.97
C LEU A 119 16.04 2.22 24.87
N VAL A 120 15.16 1.63 24.07
CA VAL A 120 15.48 0.96 22.82
C VAL A 120 15.02 1.81 21.65
N THR A 121 15.93 2.06 20.70
CA THR A 121 15.61 2.72 19.43
C THR A 121 15.63 1.71 18.29
N LEU A 122 14.58 1.75 17.46
CA LEU A 122 14.44 0.99 16.22
C LEU A 122 14.49 1.95 15.02
N SER A 123 14.87 1.47 13.83
CA SER A 123 14.62 2.23 12.60
C SER A 123 13.13 2.22 12.26
N HIS A 124 12.59 3.34 11.78
CA HIS A 124 11.24 3.38 11.23
C HIS A 124 11.15 3.04 9.73
N GLY A 125 12.28 2.83 9.08
CA GLY A 125 12.39 2.46 7.68
C GLY A 125 13.41 1.35 7.49
N VAL A 126 13.76 1.06 6.24
CA VAL A 126 14.90 0.19 5.96
C VAL A 126 16.19 0.97 6.20
N GLY A 127 17.00 0.54 7.16
CA GLY A 127 18.28 1.17 7.51
C GLY A 127 18.21 2.69 7.75
N TYR A 128 19.33 3.35 7.47
CA TYR A 128 19.57 4.78 7.71
C TYR A 128 20.19 5.40 6.46
N ASN A 129 19.38 6.04 5.61
CA ASN A 129 19.81 6.39 4.24
C ASN A 129 19.82 7.89 3.94
N LYS A 130 19.01 8.67 4.66
CA LYS A 130 18.79 10.09 4.37
C LYS A 130 19.82 10.95 5.10
N LYS A 131 20.33 11.97 4.42
CA LYS A 131 21.01 13.08 5.08
C LYS A 131 19.97 14.06 5.60
N LEU A 132 20.10 14.48 6.86
CA LEU A 132 19.35 15.61 7.39
C LEU A 132 20.37 16.65 7.84
N ARG A 133 20.18 17.91 7.43
CA ARG A 133 21.02 19.01 7.93
C ARG A 133 20.75 19.16 9.42
N SER A 134 21.78 19.06 10.24
CA SER A 134 21.67 19.32 11.68
C SER A 134 21.19 20.76 11.91
N ALA A 135 20.27 20.95 12.86
CA ALA A 135 19.83 22.27 13.30
C ALA A 135 20.96 23.09 13.93
N SER A 136 22.06 22.45 14.37
CA SER A 136 23.22 23.10 15.00
C SER A 136 24.33 23.50 14.02
N GLY A 137 24.24 23.15 12.74
CA GLY A 137 25.22 23.57 11.72
C GLY A 137 26.66 23.05 11.89
N ALA A 138 26.93 22.14 12.83
CA ALA A 138 28.26 21.54 13.03
C ALA A 138 28.56 20.43 12.00
N ASP A 139 29.86 20.23 11.73
CA ASP A 139 30.48 19.60 10.56
C ASP A 139 29.81 18.35 9.97
N GLY A 140 29.51 18.43 8.67
CA GLY A 140 29.19 17.30 7.77
C GLY A 140 27.78 16.72 7.91
N PRO A 141 27.06 16.43 6.80
CA PRO A 141 25.75 15.81 6.88
C PRO A 141 25.90 14.32 7.25
N ALA A 142 25.86 14.00 8.54
CA ALA A 142 25.71 12.62 9.00
C ALA A 142 24.38 12.05 8.51
N ALA A 143 24.33 10.72 8.30
CA ALA A 143 23.08 10.04 8.04
C ALA A 143 22.15 10.23 9.26
N PHE A 144 20.90 10.61 8.98
CA PHE A 144 19.88 10.80 10.01
C PHE A 144 19.82 9.59 10.93
N GLY A 145 19.84 9.83 12.24
CA GLY A 145 19.79 8.76 13.23
C GLY A 145 21.15 8.15 13.58
N PHE A 146 22.27 8.56 12.98
CA PHE A 146 23.62 8.15 13.44
C PHE A 146 24.46 9.29 14.02
N GLY A 147 24.15 10.55 13.65
CA GLY A 147 24.87 11.71 14.17
C GLY A 147 24.75 11.87 15.70
N PRO A 148 25.77 12.47 16.36
CA PRO A 148 25.76 12.71 17.81
C PRO A 148 24.53 13.46 18.30
N GLU A 149 23.93 14.34 17.48
CA GLU A 149 22.73 15.10 17.82
C GLU A 149 21.48 14.24 18.04
N TRP A 150 21.45 13.03 17.49
CA TRP A 150 20.37 12.05 17.69
C TRP A 150 20.69 11.01 18.74
N GLN A 151 21.98 10.71 18.91
CA GLN A 151 22.44 9.60 19.72
C GLN A 151 22.83 10.01 21.14
N LEU A 152 23.28 11.25 21.34
CA LEU A 152 23.87 11.69 22.60
C LEU A 152 23.06 12.80 23.28
N HIS A 153 23.07 12.79 24.61
CA HIS A 153 22.66 13.92 25.45
C HIS A 153 23.72 14.14 26.53
N GLY A 154 24.27 15.35 26.61
CA GLY A 154 25.40 15.65 27.51
C GLY A 154 26.63 14.76 27.25
N GLY A 155 26.88 14.39 25.99
CA GLY A 155 28.00 13.53 25.58
C GLY A 155 27.83 12.03 25.92
N ARG A 156 26.65 11.61 26.39
CA ARG A 156 26.36 10.21 26.71
C ARG A 156 25.24 9.65 25.84
N PRO A 157 25.30 8.37 25.44
CA PRO A 157 24.22 7.75 24.67
C PRO A 157 22.88 7.82 25.38
N ILE A 158 21.83 8.22 24.65
CA ILE A 158 20.46 8.28 25.17
C ILE A 158 19.82 6.88 25.24
N ALA A 159 20.21 6.00 24.33
CA ALA A 159 19.65 4.66 24.21
C ALA A 159 20.47 3.66 25.03
N ALA A 160 19.79 2.74 25.70
CA ALA A 160 20.41 1.53 26.24
C ALA A 160 20.73 0.53 25.12
N ALA A 161 19.91 0.52 24.06
CA ALA A 161 20.17 -0.25 22.85
C ALA A 161 19.69 0.49 21.59
N THR A 162 20.57 0.60 20.61
CA THR A 162 20.26 1.07 19.25
C THR A 162 20.20 -0.17 18.35
N VAL A 163 18.99 -0.56 17.96
CA VAL A 163 18.78 -1.75 17.15
C VAL A 163 19.09 -1.46 15.69
N LEU A 164 19.99 -2.28 15.14
CA LEU A 164 20.46 -2.21 13.77
C LEU A 164 20.14 -3.52 13.05
N SER A 165 19.85 -3.43 11.75
CA SER A 165 19.45 -4.58 10.96
C SER A 165 20.64 -5.28 10.30
N HIS A 166 21.78 -4.61 10.11
CA HIS A 166 22.92 -5.14 9.37
C HIS A 166 24.26 -4.59 9.87
N PRO A 167 25.39 -5.35 9.83
CA PRO A 167 26.72 -4.88 10.27
C PRO A 167 27.21 -3.57 9.66
N GLU A 168 26.91 -3.31 8.38
CA GLU A 168 27.21 -2.02 7.71
C GLU A 168 26.68 -0.80 8.50
N GLN A 169 25.56 -0.96 9.20
CA GLN A 169 24.98 0.10 10.02
C GLN A 169 25.76 0.31 11.32
N VAL A 170 26.35 -0.77 11.86
CA VAL A 170 27.22 -0.70 13.05
C VAL A 170 28.48 0.09 12.72
N GLU A 171 29.08 -0.19 11.57
CA GLU A 171 30.26 0.52 11.06
C GLU A 171 29.97 2.01 10.88
N ARG A 172 28.81 2.35 10.31
CA ARG A 172 28.40 3.75 10.11
C ARG A 172 28.06 4.47 11.41
N LEU A 173 27.42 3.80 12.37
CA LEU A 173 27.21 4.35 13.71
C LEU A 173 28.55 4.61 14.40
N ALA A 174 29.48 3.65 14.36
CA ALA A 174 30.80 3.80 14.98
C ALA A 174 31.63 4.92 14.35
N ALA A 175 31.52 5.12 13.03
CA ALA A 175 32.19 6.22 12.35
C ALA A 175 31.57 7.59 12.67
N ALA A 176 30.25 7.68 12.75
CA ALA A 176 29.53 8.95 12.95
C ALA A 176 29.45 9.38 14.42
N CYS A 177 29.34 8.41 15.35
CA CYS A 177 29.20 8.65 16.78
C CYS A 177 29.84 7.49 17.57
N PRO A 178 31.18 7.45 17.70
CA PRO A 178 31.90 6.38 18.39
C PRO A 178 31.40 6.11 19.82
N GLU A 179 30.98 7.15 20.54
CA GLU A 179 30.44 7.07 21.90
C GLU A 179 29.14 6.26 21.99
N ALA A 180 28.36 6.22 20.90
CA ALA A 180 27.12 5.45 20.81
C ALA A 180 27.32 4.03 20.25
N ALA A 181 28.48 3.72 19.68
CA ALA A 181 28.77 2.39 19.13
C ALA A 181 28.54 1.23 20.15
N PRO A 182 28.86 1.36 21.46
CA PRO A 182 28.60 0.31 22.44
C PRO A 182 27.12 -0.03 22.65
N THR A 183 26.19 0.82 22.21
CA THR A 183 24.75 0.56 22.32
C THR A 183 24.19 -0.22 21.13
N ALA A 184 24.99 -0.46 20.09
CA ALA A 184 24.56 -1.15 18.88
C ALA A 184 24.16 -2.60 19.19
N VAL A 185 22.94 -2.98 18.79
CA VAL A 185 22.45 -4.36 18.86
C VAL A 185 21.96 -4.80 17.50
N LEU A 186 22.55 -5.86 16.95
CA LEU A 186 22.08 -6.47 15.71
C LEU A 186 20.85 -7.34 15.98
N ALA A 187 19.67 -6.88 15.57
CA ALA A 187 18.42 -7.62 15.75
C ALA A 187 17.58 -7.73 14.47
N GLY A 188 18.20 -7.54 13.31
CA GLY A 188 17.53 -7.68 12.01
C GLY A 188 16.44 -6.64 11.78
N ASP A 189 15.53 -6.94 10.85
CA ASP A 189 14.42 -6.07 10.47
C ASP A 189 13.08 -6.84 10.59
N PRO A 190 12.22 -6.51 11.59
CA PRO A 190 10.97 -7.23 11.78
C PRO A 190 9.97 -6.97 10.66
N CYS A 191 10.05 -5.82 9.98
CA CYS A 191 9.20 -5.56 8.83
C CYS A 191 9.61 -6.43 7.65
N TYR A 192 10.92 -6.55 7.39
CA TYR A 192 11.43 -7.41 6.33
C TYR A 192 11.09 -8.89 6.59
N ASP A 193 11.26 -9.36 7.82
CA ASP A 193 10.91 -10.73 8.22
C ASP A 193 9.43 -11.05 7.98
N ARG A 194 8.52 -10.11 8.31
CA ARG A 194 7.09 -10.25 8.00
C ARG A 194 6.82 -10.34 6.50
N ILE A 195 7.55 -9.60 5.68
CA ILE A 195 7.42 -9.67 4.22
C ILE A 195 7.92 -11.03 3.73
N LEU A 196 9.11 -11.46 4.16
CA LEU A 196 9.72 -12.74 3.75
C LEU A 196 8.84 -13.93 4.10
N ALA A 197 8.30 -13.97 5.32
CA ALA A 197 7.43 -15.04 5.80
C ALA A 197 6.15 -15.21 4.96
N GLU A 198 5.72 -14.16 4.27
CA GLU A 198 4.44 -14.10 3.55
C GLU A 198 4.62 -14.13 2.02
N LEU A 199 5.86 -14.17 1.51
CA LEU A 199 6.14 -14.31 0.07
C LEU A 199 5.43 -15.51 -0.59
N PRO A 200 5.35 -16.71 0.04
CA PRO A 200 4.61 -17.83 -0.54
C PRO A 200 3.11 -17.57 -0.72
N LEU A 201 2.55 -16.57 -0.03
CA LEU A 201 1.13 -16.19 -0.13
C LEU A 201 0.84 -15.20 -1.25
N ARG A 202 1.82 -14.87 -2.11
CA ARG A 202 1.67 -13.91 -3.21
C ARG A 202 0.35 -14.01 -3.97
N GLU A 203 0.01 -15.20 -4.45
CA GLU A 203 -1.21 -15.38 -5.25
C GLU A 203 -2.49 -15.13 -4.44
N ARG A 204 -2.47 -15.32 -3.11
CA ARG A 204 -3.61 -14.95 -2.24
C ARG A 204 -3.76 -13.43 -2.15
N PHE A 205 -2.67 -12.70 -1.97
CA PHE A 205 -2.70 -11.24 -1.93
C PHE A 205 -3.08 -10.64 -3.29
N ARG A 206 -2.59 -11.20 -4.40
CA ARG A 206 -3.01 -10.78 -5.75
C ARG A 206 -4.52 -10.84 -5.92
N ARG A 207 -5.15 -11.94 -5.54
CA ARG A 207 -6.62 -12.06 -5.58
C ARG A 207 -7.33 -11.10 -4.62
N ALA A 208 -6.76 -10.84 -3.44
CA ALA A 208 -7.31 -9.85 -2.52
C ALA A 208 -7.28 -8.42 -3.09
N PHE A 209 -6.30 -8.10 -3.95
CA PHE A 209 -6.28 -6.86 -4.73
C PHE A 209 -7.07 -6.92 -6.05
N GLY A 210 -7.87 -7.97 -6.26
CA GLY A 210 -8.68 -8.15 -7.47
C GLY A 210 -7.86 -8.41 -8.74
N VAL A 211 -6.60 -8.82 -8.61
CA VAL A 211 -5.72 -9.07 -9.76
C VAL A 211 -6.08 -10.42 -10.38
N ALA A 212 -6.57 -10.38 -11.62
CA ALA A 212 -6.96 -11.57 -12.37
C ALA A 212 -5.75 -12.36 -12.89
N ARG A 213 -6.03 -13.58 -13.38
CA ARG A 213 -5.01 -14.42 -14.02
C ARG A 213 -4.44 -13.72 -15.25
N GLY A 214 -3.12 -13.64 -15.34
CA GLY A 214 -2.41 -12.95 -16.43
C GLY A 214 -2.41 -11.43 -16.33
N GLN A 215 -3.17 -10.84 -15.39
CA GLN A 215 -3.15 -9.41 -15.12
C GLN A 215 -1.92 -9.04 -14.28
N ARG A 216 -1.36 -7.86 -14.51
CA ARG A 216 -0.16 -7.37 -13.82
C ARG A 216 -0.51 -6.31 -12.80
N LEU A 217 0.03 -6.41 -11.59
CA LEU A 217 -0.11 -5.40 -10.54
C LEU A 217 1.12 -4.48 -10.53
N VAL A 218 0.89 -3.20 -10.82
CA VAL A 218 1.87 -2.11 -10.71
C VAL A 218 1.65 -1.40 -9.39
N VAL A 219 2.65 -1.39 -8.51
CA VAL A 219 2.59 -0.58 -7.29
C VAL A 219 3.38 0.71 -7.50
N VAL A 220 2.71 1.84 -7.39
CA VAL A 220 3.33 3.16 -7.35
C VAL A 220 3.52 3.53 -5.89
N ASN A 221 4.72 3.96 -5.51
CA ASN A 221 4.97 4.41 -4.15
C ASN A 221 5.77 5.70 -4.09
N SER A 222 5.58 6.46 -3.02
CA SER A 222 6.33 7.68 -2.78
C SER A 222 6.68 7.83 -1.31
N THR A 223 7.93 8.22 -1.04
CA THR A 223 8.31 8.87 0.21
C THR A 223 7.74 10.29 0.27
N TRP A 224 8.12 11.07 1.28
CA TRP A 224 7.68 12.43 1.48
C TRP A 224 8.83 13.43 1.25
N GLY A 225 8.48 14.69 1.01
CA GLY A 225 9.42 15.78 0.73
C GLY A 225 9.32 16.25 -0.72
N GLN A 226 9.78 17.47 -1.01
CA GLN A 226 9.61 18.10 -2.32
C GLN A 226 10.28 17.31 -3.46
N ARG A 227 11.36 16.57 -3.18
CA ARG A 227 12.07 15.75 -4.18
C ARG A 227 11.64 14.27 -4.19
N SER A 228 10.53 13.92 -3.56
CA SER A 228 9.92 12.59 -3.66
C SER A 228 9.08 12.46 -4.94
N LEU A 229 8.60 11.25 -5.25
CA LEU A 229 7.75 11.04 -6.43
C LEU A 229 6.44 11.82 -6.37
N PHE A 230 5.91 12.06 -5.17
CA PHE A 230 4.70 12.83 -4.92
C PHE A 230 4.99 14.31 -4.61
N GLY A 231 6.24 14.76 -4.78
CA GLY A 231 6.66 16.14 -4.61
C GLY A 231 6.82 16.87 -5.94
N ASP A 232 6.98 18.20 -5.85
CA ASP A 232 7.04 19.15 -6.97
C ASP A 232 8.39 19.87 -7.10
N GLY A 233 9.40 19.47 -6.31
CA GLY A 233 10.69 20.16 -6.21
C GLY A 233 11.76 19.71 -7.20
N GLY A 234 11.38 18.97 -8.25
CA GLY A 234 12.27 18.58 -9.36
C GLY A 234 12.13 19.50 -10.57
N GLU A 235 12.95 19.28 -11.61
CA GLU A 235 12.84 20.03 -12.88
C GLU A 235 11.49 19.83 -13.59
N ALA A 236 10.85 18.69 -13.34
CA ALA A 236 9.49 18.38 -13.79
C ALA A 236 8.74 17.64 -12.68
N ASP A 237 7.43 17.83 -12.60
CA ASP A 237 6.56 17.10 -11.67
C ASP A 237 6.30 15.67 -12.22
N PRO A 238 6.93 14.63 -11.64
CA PRO A 238 6.79 13.27 -12.14
C PRO A 238 5.40 12.71 -11.86
N LEU A 239 4.69 13.21 -10.85
CA LEU A 239 3.35 12.76 -10.47
C LEU A 239 2.32 13.21 -11.49
N LEU A 240 2.32 14.50 -11.85
CA LEU A 240 1.42 15.05 -12.86
C LEU A 240 1.58 14.36 -14.22
N SER A 241 2.82 13.96 -14.56
CA SER A 241 3.06 13.14 -15.75
C SER A 241 2.54 11.72 -15.57
N LEU A 242 2.86 11.05 -14.46
CA LEU A 242 2.60 9.62 -14.28
C LEU A 242 1.12 9.28 -14.07
N LEU A 243 0.38 10.06 -13.27
CA LEU A 243 -0.98 9.70 -12.85
C LEU A 243 -1.97 9.49 -14.00
N PRO A 244 -2.09 10.40 -15.00
CA PRO A 244 -3.01 10.19 -16.11
C PRO A 244 -2.66 8.95 -16.95
N ARG A 245 -1.37 8.65 -17.05
CA ARG A 245 -0.82 7.58 -17.88
C ARG A 245 -1.04 6.20 -17.29
N LEU A 246 -1.09 6.09 -15.96
CA LEU A 246 -1.35 4.82 -15.27
C LEU A 246 -2.67 4.18 -15.71
N THR A 247 -3.70 4.98 -15.99
CA THR A 247 -5.03 4.48 -16.36
C THR A 247 -5.31 4.62 -17.85
N ALA A 248 -4.74 5.62 -18.52
CA ALA A 248 -4.92 5.85 -19.95
C ALA A 248 -4.06 4.92 -20.82
N GLU A 249 -2.82 4.61 -20.43
CA GLU A 249 -1.91 3.79 -21.25
C GLU A 249 -1.94 2.29 -20.90
N LEU A 250 -2.34 1.93 -19.68
CA LEU A 250 -2.37 0.55 -19.21
C LEU A 250 -3.79 -0.03 -19.33
N PRO A 251 -4.03 -1.04 -20.18
CA PRO A 251 -5.35 -1.65 -20.32
C PRO A 251 -5.87 -2.22 -18.99
N ALA A 252 -7.10 -1.87 -18.62
CA ALA A 252 -7.73 -2.17 -17.34
C ALA A 252 -7.85 -3.67 -17.01
N ASP A 253 -7.84 -4.52 -18.04
CA ASP A 253 -7.94 -5.98 -17.94
C ASP A 253 -6.57 -6.67 -17.97
N GLU A 254 -5.52 -5.96 -18.42
CA GLU A 254 -4.13 -6.45 -18.43
C GLU A 254 -3.34 -5.93 -17.24
N TYR A 255 -3.73 -4.79 -16.67
CA TYR A 255 -3.05 -4.11 -15.57
C TYR A 255 -4.00 -3.69 -14.46
N ARG A 256 -3.49 -3.72 -13.23
CA ARG A 256 -4.01 -2.99 -12.08
C ARG A 256 -2.93 -2.11 -11.51
N ALA A 257 -3.33 -0.98 -10.96
CA ALA A 257 -2.44 -0.05 -10.27
C ALA A 257 -2.86 0.10 -8.81
N ALA A 258 -1.88 0.15 -7.91
CA ALA A 258 -2.08 0.53 -6.52
C ALA A 258 -1.08 1.61 -6.10
N ALA A 259 -1.50 2.54 -5.25
CA ALA A 259 -0.66 3.62 -4.73
C ALA A 259 -0.40 3.45 -3.23
N VAL A 260 0.87 3.51 -2.83
CA VAL A 260 1.33 3.51 -1.44
C VAL A 260 2.07 4.82 -1.17
N LEU A 261 1.44 5.73 -0.42
CA LEU A 261 2.07 6.99 -0.04
C LEU A 261 2.57 6.94 1.40
N HIS A 262 3.71 7.59 1.66
CA HIS A 262 4.25 7.69 3.01
C HIS A 262 3.25 8.36 3.98
N PRO A 263 3.17 7.91 5.25
CA PRO A 263 2.21 8.46 6.22
C PRO A 263 2.28 9.99 6.38
N ASN A 264 3.47 10.59 6.31
CA ASN A 264 3.62 12.06 6.39
C ASN A 264 2.91 12.81 5.24
N VAL A 265 2.76 12.20 4.05
CA VAL A 265 1.97 12.82 2.96
C VAL A 265 0.49 12.89 3.37
N TRP A 266 -0.04 11.77 3.89
CA TRP A 266 -1.41 11.69 4.38
C TRP A 266 -1.71 12.64 5.53
N HIS A 267 -0.83 12.68 6.53
CA HIS A 267 -1.08 13.43 7.75
C HIS A 267 -0.56 14.87 7.72
N GLY A 268 0.29 15.22 6.75
CA GLY A 268 0.71 16.59 6.48
C GLY A 268 -0.32 17.39 5.68
N HIS A 269 -0.99 16.74 4.71
CA HIS A 269 -1.96 17.41 3.84
C HIS A 269 -3.43 17.07 4.17
N GLY A 270 -3.66 16.03 4.95
CA GLY A 270 -4.99 15.53 5.28
C GLY A 270 -5.47 14.46 4.30
N PRO A 271 -6.15 13.39 4.78
CA PRO A 271 -6.63 12.32 3.91
C PRO A 271 -7.61 12.74 2.82
N GLY A 272 -8.41 13.78 3.07
CA GLY A 272 -9.31 14.35 2.06
C GLY A 272 -8.55 14.95 0.88
N GLN A 273 -7.49 15.73 1.16
CA GLN A 273 -6.67 16.37 0.13
C GLN A 273 -5.93 15.34 -0.72
N VAL A 274 -5.31 14.33 -0.10
CA VAL A 274 -4.63 13.25 -0.82
C VAL A 274 -5.60 12.49 -1.75
N ARG A 275 -6.80 12.20 -1.29
CA ARG A 275 -7.84 11.58 -2.12
C ARG A 275 -8.30 12.48 -3.26
N ALA A 276 -8.35 13.79 -3.06
CA ALA A 276 -8.72 14.76 -4.09
C ALA A 276 -7.66 14.84 -5.19
N TRP A 277 -6.37 14.93 -4.83
CA TRP A 277 -5.27 14.91 -5.80
C TRP A 277 -5.23 13.62 -6.63
N LEU A 278 -5.58 12.48 -6.04
CA LEU A 278 -5.62 11.19 -6.72
C LEU A 278 -6.99 10.84 -7.32
N ALA A 279 -7.96 11.74 -7.29
CA ALA A 279 -9.36 11.40 -7.58
C ALA A 279 -9.56 10.86 -9.01
N GLU A 280 -8.90 11.45 -10.01
CA GLU A 280 -8.97 10.99 -11.40
C GLU A 280 -8.39 9.59 -11.58
N ALA A 281 -7.16 9.37 -11.09
CA ALA A 281 -6.51 8.06 -11.15
C ALA A 281 -7.34 7.00 -10.40
N ARG A 282 -7.94 7.34 -9.25
CA ARG A 282 -8.84 6.45 -8.50
C ARG A 282 -10.09 6.09 -9.29
N ARG A 283 -10.75 7.07 -9.92
CA ARG A 283 -11.89 6.80 -10.82
C ARG A 283 -11.51 5.95 -12.03
N GLY A 284 -10.24 6.02 -12.48
CA GLY A 284 -9.69 5.12 -13.50
C GLY A 284 -9.29 3.73 -12.98
N GLY A 285 -9.42 3.47 -11.68
CA GLY A 285 -9.18 2.16 -11.04
C GLY A 285 -7.88 2.04 -10.24
N LEU A 286 -7.20 3.14 -9.90
CA LEU A 286 -6.05 3.14 -8.98
C LEU A 286 -6.51 2.84 -7.55
N THR A 287 -6.06 1.73 -6.97
CA THR A 287 -6.30 1.40 -5.56
C THR A 287 -5.38 2.21 -4.65
N LEU A 288 -5.93 3.12 -3.84
CA LEU A 288 -5.17 3.92 -2.89
C LEU A 288 -5.08 3.22 -1.52
N ILE A 289 -3.88 2.83 -1.11
CA ILE A 289 -3.63 2.09 0.14
C ILE A 289 -3.41 3.08 1.29
N PRO A 290 -4.19 3.00 2.40
CA PRO A 290 -4.04 3.90 3.54
C PRO A 290 -2.78 3.58 4.37
N PRO A 291 -2.28 4.51 5.21
CA PRO A 291 -1.04 4.35 5.98
C PRO A 291 -0.92 3.08 6.84
N LEU A 292 -1.98 2.74 7.57
CA LEU A 292 -2.07 1.52 8.39
C LEU A 292 -2.56 0.30 7.58
N GLY A 293 -2.73 0.47 6.27
CA GLY A 293 -3.27 -0.50 5.36
C GLY A 293 -2.26 -1.53 4.85
N PRO A 294 -2.69 -2.36 3.87
CA PRO A 294 -1.95 -3.55 3.44
C PRO A 294 -0.81 -3.27 2.44
N TRP A 295 0.07 -2.30 2.72
CA TRP A 295 1.14 -1.92 1.79
C TRP A 295 2.16 -3.04 1.57
N ARG A 296 2.47 -3.85 2.59
CA ARG A 296 3.36 -5.01 2.48
C ARG A 296 2.78 -6.08 1.56
N GLN A 297 1.48 -6.36 1.72
CA GLN A 297 0.75 -7.29 0.88
C GLN A 297 0.75 -6.82 -0.58
N ALA A 298 0.61 -5.52 -0.82
CA ALA A 298 0.69 -4.95 -2.17
C ALA A 298 2.07 -5.16 -2.81
N LEU A 299 3.16 -4.92 -2.05
CA LEU A 299 4.52 -5.22 -2.51
C LEU A 299 4.72 -6.71 -2.82
N ILE A 300 4.21 -7.59 -1.96
CA ILE A 300 4.29 -9.04 -2.18
C ILE A 300 3.51 -9.41 -3.45
N ALA A 301 2.33 -8.83 -3.68
CA ALA A 301 1.46 -9.11 -4.82
C ALA A 301 1.98 -8.54 -6.15
N ALA A 302 2.81 -7.49 -6.10
CA ALA A 302 3.26 -6.73 -7.26
C ALA A 302 3.97 -7.58 -8.32
N ASP A 303 3.84 -7.17 -9.57
CA ASP A 303 4.68 -7.62 -10.70
C ASP A 303 5.82 -6.64 -10.95
N CYS A 304 5.60 -5.34 -10.70
CA CYS A 304 6.66 -4.33 -10.68
C CYS A 304 6.29 -3.15 -9.77
N VAL A 305 7.29 -2.34 -9.43
CA VAL A 305 7.14 -1.15 -8.59
C VAL A 305 7.69 0.09 -9.31
N ILE A 306 6.90 1.16 -9.34
CA ILE A 306 7.36 2.50 -9.70
C ILE A 306 7.55 3.25 -8.38
N GLY A 307 8.72 3.82 -8.14
CA GLY A 307 9.02 4.37 -6.83
C GLY A 307 10.11 5.43 -6.80
N ASP A 308 10.37 5.91 -5.61
CA ASP A 308 11.47 6.82 -5.30
C ASP A 308 12.45 6.23 -4.29
N HIS A 309 13.29 7.07 -3.69
CA HIS A 309 14.27 6.74 -2.65
C HIS A 309 13.68 6.33 -1.28
N GLY A 310 12.40 5.94 -1.22
CA GLY A 310 11.74 5.44 -0.02
C GLY A 310 12.03 3.97 0.33
N SER A 311 11.77 3.60 1.60
CA SER A 311 11.94 2.23 2.09
C SER A 311 11.05 1.21 1.38
N VAL A 312 9.86 1.63 0.92
CA VAL A 312 8.91 0.75 0.21
C VAL A 312 9.50 0.29 -1.12
N THR A 313 10.11 1.19 -1.90
CA THR A 313 10.88 0.84 -3.11
C THR A 313 12.03 -0.12 -2.81
N PHE A 314 12.77 0.13 -1.74
CA PHE A 314 13.91 -0.72 -1.38
C PHE A 314 13.48 -2.11 -0.92
N TYR A 315 12.42 -2.25 -0.11
CA TYR A 315 11.86 -3.56 0.22
C TYR A 315 11.40 -4.31 -1.03
N ALA A 316 10.80 -3.63 -2.01
CA ALA A 316 10.42 -4.25 -3.28
C ALA A 316 11.63 -4.84 -4.01
N ALA A 317 12.73 -4.07 -4.10
CA ALA A 317 13.98 -4.56 -4.67
C ALA A 317 14.54 -5.75 -3.86
N ALA A 318 14.55 -5.65 -2.53
CA ALA A 318 15.08 -6.68 -1.63
C ALA A 318 14.38 -8.04 -1.79
N ILE A 319 13.06 -8.05 -2.05
CA ILE A 319 12.30 -9.28 -2.35
C ILE A 319 12.29 -9.65 -3.84
N GLY A 320 13.13 -8.99 -4.64
CA GLY A 320 13.33 -9.33 -6.06
C GLY A 320 12.26 -8.81 -7.01
N ARG A 321 11.47 -7.79 -6.65
CA ARG A 321 10.56 -7.14 -7.61
C ARG A 321 11.35 -6.23 -8.58
N PRO A 322 10.97 -6.19 -9.87
CA PRO A 322 11.44 -5.16 -10.78
C PRO A 322 11.07 -3.77 -10.26
N VAL A 323 12.01 -2.83 -10.31
CA VAL A 323 11.85 -1.45 -9.84
C VAL A 323 12.15 -0.49 -10.97
N LEU A 324 11.26 0.48 -11.20
CA LEU A 324 11.45 1.64 -12.06
C LEU A 324 11.54 2.89 -11.17
N MET A 325 12.68 3.56 -11.21
CA MET A 325 12.95 4.72 -10.37
C MET A 325 12.39 5.98 -11.02
N ALA A 326 11.36 6.58 -10.42
CA ALA A 326 10.66 7.73 -10.97
C ALA A 326 11.05 9.06 -10.32
N ALA A 327 11.58 9.06 -9.10
CA ALA A 327 12.23 10.22 -8.51
C ALA A 327 13.42 9.79 -7.65
N PHE A 328 14.59 10.41 -7.88
CA PHE A 328 15.80 10.04 -7.16
C PHE A 328 16.73 11.25 -7.00
N PRO A 329 16.63 11.98 -5.87
CA PRO A 329 17.53 13.07 -5.54
C PRO A 329 18.84 12.50 -4.99
N ASP A 330 19.82 12.25 -5.86
CA ASP A 330 21.13 11.69 -5.51
C ASP A 330 21.81 12.46 -4.35
N GLU A 331 21.61 13.78 -4.28
CA GLU A 331 22.21 14.68 -3.28
C GLU A 331 21.60 14.56 -1.87
N ASP A 332 20.37 14.06 -1.73
CA ASP A 332 19.69 13.86 -0.45
C ASP A 332 20.12 12.60 0.31
N LEU A 333 20.82 11.72 -0.40
CA LEU A 333 21.18 10.41 0.11
C LEU A 333 22.63 10.40 0.59
N ASP A 334 22.88 9.56 1.58
CA ASP A 334 24.23 9.11 1.85
C ASP A 334 24.71 8.26 0.65
N PRO A 335 25.77 8.66 -0.08
CA PRO A 335 26.25 7.95 -1.27
C PRO A 335 26.63 6.49 -1.01
N GLY A 336 27.05 6.19 0.24
CA GLY A 336 27.40 4.85 0.70
C GLY A 336 26.18 4.00 1.09
N SER A 337 24.98 4.58 1.16
CA SER A 337 23.79 3.84 1.61
C SER A 337 23.31 2.79 0.59
N PRO A 338 22.65 1.72 1.06
CA PRO A 338 22.00 0.73 0.19
C PRO A 338 20.97 1.35 -0.77
N VAL A 339 20.20 2.36 -0.31
CA VAL A 339 19.22 3.07 -1.15
C VAL A 339 19.90 3.88 -2.25
N ALA A 340 21.05 4.52 -1.96
CA ALA A 340 21.84 5.20 -2.98
C ALA A 340 22.29 4.23 -4.08
N SER A 341 22.76 3.04 -3.68
CA SER A 341 23.17 1.99 -4.60
C SER A 341 22.01 1.43 -5.44
N LEU A 342 20.80 1.32 -4.87
CA LEU A 342 19.61 0.92 -5.62
C LEU A 342 19.26 1.92 -6.73
N GLY A 343 19.26 3.23 -6.45
CA GLY A 343 18.90 4.20 -7.48
C GLY A 343 19.92 4.35 -8.60
N ARG A 344 21.18 3.97 -8.37
CA ARG A 344 22.18 3.81 -9.45
C ARG A 344 21.94 2.56 -10.30
N ALA A 345 21.40 1.48 -9.71
CA ALA A 345 21.24 0.19 -10.37
C ALA A 345 19.88 0.01 -11.09
N ALA A 346 18.83 0.68 -10.61
CA ALA A 346 17.49 0.60 -11.17
C ALA A 346 17.34 1.51 -12.40
N PRO A 347 16.63 1.08 -13.46
CA PRO A 347 16.30 1.95 -14.58
C PRO A 347 15.44 3.13 -14.11
N ARG A 348 15.60 4.29 -14.76
CA ARG A 348 14.81 5.50 -14.47
C ARG A 348 13.57 5.57 -15.37
N LEU A 349 12.46 6.09 -14.83
CA LEU A 349 11.28 6.42 -15.62
C LEU A 349 11.64 7.53 -16.62
N ALA A 350 11.40 7.30 -17.89
CA ALA A 350 11.53 8.30 -18.94
C ALA A 350 10.16 8.95 -19.19
N PRO A 351 9.97 10.26 -18.89
CA PRO A 351 8.67 10.92 -19.03
C PRO A 351 8.12 10.88 -20.46
N HIS A 352 8.99 10.95 -21.48
CA HIS A 352 8.59 11.05 -22.88
C HIS A 352 8.37 9.71 -23.60
N ARG A 353 8.66 8.57 -22.96
CA ARG A 353 8.43 7.24 -23.54
C ARG A 353 7.13 6.65 -23.00
N GLY A 354 6.35 5.93 -23.81
CA GLY A 354 5.14 5.23 -23.36
C GLY A 354 5.36 4.36 -22.12
N LEU A 355 4.49 4.48 -21.12
CA LEU A 355 4.59 3.84 -19.82
C LEU A 355 4.46 2.33 -19.95
N ARG A 356 3.49 1.85 -20.75
CA ARG A 356 3.31 0.42 -21.01
C ARG A 356 4.60 -0.22 -21.54
N ALA A 357 5.22 0.39 -22.55
CA ALA A 357 6.45 -0.12 -23.15
C ALA A 357 7.61 -0.17 -22.13
N GLN A 358 7.74 0.84 -21.27
CA GLN A 358 8.76 0.84 -20.20
C GLN A 358 8.52 -0.26 -19.17
N LEU A 359 7.26 -0.52 -18.80
CA LEU A 359 6.91 -1.59 -17.86
C LEU A 359 7.11 -2.98 -18.47
N ASP A 360 6.71 -3.17 -19.73
CA ASP A 360 6.95 -4.40 -20.49
C ASP A 360 8.45 -4.69 -20.61
N GLU A 361 9.26 -3.69 -20.95
CA GLU A 361 10.73 -3.78 -21.02
C GLU A 361 11.35 -4.11 -19.65
N LEU A 362 10.91 -3.41 -18.60
CA LEU A 362 11.36 -3.63 -17.22
C LEU A 362 11.11 -5.07 -16.78
N MET A 363 9.87 -5.56 -16.95
CA MET A 363 9.50 -6.92 -16.54
C MET A 363 10.17 -7.98 -17.42
N GLY A 364 10.25 -7.75 -18.74
CA GLY A 364 10.85 -8.70 -19.69
C GLY A 364 12.36 -8.86 -19.53
N ARG A 365 13.06 -7.82 -19.06
CA ARG A 365 14.52 -7.85 -18.81
C ARG A 365 14.88 -8.17 -17.36
N HIS A 366 13.91 -8.32 -16.47
CA HIS A 366 14.19 -8.59 -15.06
C HIS A 366 14.69 -10.01 -14.86
N VAL A 367 15.79 -10.14 -14.12
CA VAL A 367 16.36 -11.44 -13.75
C VAL A 367 16.18 -11.65 -12.25
N PRO A 368 15.64 -12.80 -11.79
CA PRO A 368 15.59 -13.13 -10.37
C PRO A 368 16.96 -12.96 -9.71
N GLY A 369 16.99 -12.31 -8.55
CA GLY A 369 18.24 -12.04 -7.84
C GLY A 369 19.03 -10.81 -8.31
N ARG A 370 18.54 -10.03 -9.30
CA ARG A 370 19.17 -8.77 -9.75
C ARG A 370 19.59 -7.84 -8.60
N TYR A 371 18.79 -7.81 -7.53
CA TYR A 371 19.02 -6.96 -6.36
C TYR A 371 19.44 -7.75 -5.12
N ALA A 372 19.86 -9.02 -5.23
CA ALA A 372 20.12 -9.89 -4.08
C ALA A 372 21.21 -9.33 -3.14
N ALA A 373 22.29 -8.77 -3.67
CA ALA A 373 23.34 -8.14 -2.88
C ALA A 373 22.83 -6.92 -2.08
N LEU A 374 21.96 -6.10 -2.70
CA LEU A 374 21.30 -4.99 -2.01
C LEU A 374 20.27 -5.49 -0.99
N GLY A 375 19.53 -6.55 -1.33
CA GLY A 375 18.57 -7.17 -0.45
C GLY A 375 19.19 -7.73 0.83
N ALA A 376 20.39 -8.29 0.75
CA ALA A 376 21.15 -8.78 1.90
C ALA A 376 21.47 -7.66 2.91
N LEU A 377 21.58 -6.40 2.46
CA LEU A 377 21.79 -5.24 3.33
C LEU A 377 20.54 -4.83 4.12
N SER A 378 19.37 -5.42 3.83
CA SER A 378 18.14 -5.16 4.59
C SER A 378 18.23 -5.73 6.00
N SER A 379 18.77 -6.95 6.14
CA SER A 379 18.89 -7.66 7.41
C SER A 379 19.99 -8.71 7.35
N SER A 380 20.87 -8.75 8.35
CA SER A 380 21.85 -9.84 8.55
C SER A 380 21.27 -11.05 9.27
N ALA A 381 20.02 -10.97 9.73
CA ALA A 381 19.31 -12.05 10.41
C ALA A 381 17.90 -12.24 9.79
N PRO A 382 17.80 -12.56 8.49
CA PRO A 382 16.50 -12.73 7.83
C PRO A 382 15.71 -13.88 8.49
N GLY A 383 14.50 -13.58 8.96
CA GLY A 383 13.63 -14.49 9.71
C GLY A 383 13.97 -14.61 11.20
N GLY A 384 15.04 -13.97 11.69
CA GLY A 384 15.52 -14.06 13.06
C GLY A 384 15.16 -12.88 13.95
N SER A 385 14.61 -11.80 13.41
CA SER A 385 14.41 -10.53 14.13
C SER A 385 13.51 -10.68 15.34
N ALA A 386 12.46 -11.51 15.23
CA ALA A 386 11.51 -11.76 16.31
C ALA A 386 12.21 -12.31 17.56
N ALA A 387 13.07 -13.31 17.40
CA ALA A 387 13.80 -13.94 18.49
C ALA A 387 14.80 -12.95 19.11
N LEU A 388 15.61 -12.30 18.28
CA LEU A 388 16.64 -11.36 18.73
C LEU A 388 16.04 -10.16 19.50
N LEU A 389 14.96 -9.59 18.98
CA LEU A 389 14.26 -8.49 19.64
C LEU A 389 13.59 -8.91 20.94
N ARG A 390 12.98 -10.11 20.98
CA ARG A 390 12.37 -10.61 22.20
C ARG A 390 13.43 -10.83 23.29
N THR A 391 14.55 -11.46 22.95
CA THR A 391 15.67 -11.63 23.89
C THR A 391 16.14 -10.28 24.43
N LEU A 392 16.40 -9.32 23.54
CA LEU A 392 16.79 -7.97 23.92
C LEU A 392 15.77 -7.31 24.88
N PHE A 393 14.48 -7.38 24.57
CA PHE A 393 13.45 -6.77 25.41
C PHE A 393 13.38 -7.42 26.79
N TYR A 394 13.42 -8.75 26.86
CA TYR A 394 13.33 -9.48 28.12
C TYR A 394 14.58 -9.28 29.01
N ASP A 395 15.77 -9.22 28.41
CA ASP A 395 17.01 -8.88 29.11
C ASP A 395 16.95 -7.47 29.72
N LEU A 396 16.45 -6.49 28.97
CA LEU A 396 16.29 -5.12 29.46
C LEU A 396 15.17 -5.01 30.52
N LEU A 397 14.11 -5.81 30.41
CA LEU A 397 13.05 -5.91 31.41
C LEU A 397 13.52 -6.62 32.70
N GLY A 398 14.65 -7.34 32.66
CA GLY A 398 15.14 -8.15 33.77
C GLY A 398 14.20 -9.33 34.07
N LEU A 399 13.66 -9.96 33.02
CA LEU A 399 12.77 -11.11 33.12
C LEU A 399 13.26 -12.23 32.17
N PRO A 400 13.12 -13.51 32.55
CA PRO A 400 13.31 -14.58 31.59
C PRO A 400 12.19 -14.58 30.55
N GLU A 401 12.54 -14.93 29.31
CA GLU A 401 11.56 -15.13 28.24
C GLU A 401 10.49 -16.17 28.64
N PRO A 402 9.25 -16.06 28.14
CA PRO A 402 8.22 -17.07 28.37
C PRO A 402 8.63 -18.41 27.75
N HIS A 403 8.74 -19.45 28.59
CA HIS A 403 9.10 -20.79 28.15
C HIS A 403 8.04 -21.42 27.23
N GLY A 404 8.48 -22.20 26.25
CA GLY A 404 7.61 -23.02 25.40
C GLY A 404 6.83 -22.25 24.33
N ARG A 405 7.15 -20.98 24.07
CA ARG A 405 6.47 -20.16 23.04
C ARG A 405 7.47 -19.56 22.04
N PRO A 406 7.26 -19.72 20.73
CA PRO A 406 8.14 -19.10 19.74
C PRO A 406 8.00 -17.58 19.77
N ALA A 407 9.10 -16.87 19.52
CA ALA A 407 9.04 -15.44 19.23
C ALA A 407 8.44 -15.28 17.83
N ALA A 408 7.26 -14.69 17.72
CA ALA A 408 6.54 -14.61 16.46
C ALA A 408 6.07 -13.18 16.21
N LEU A 409 6.21 -12.73 14.96
CA LEU A 409 5.62 -11.49 14.47
C LEU A 409 4.21 -11.77 13.95
N ALA A 410 3.33 -10.77 14.05
CA ALA A 410 1.97 -10.91 13.55
C ALA A 410 1.95 -11.19 12.04
N ARG A 411 1.12 -12.15 11.62
CA ARG A 411 0.82 -12.43 10.21
C ARG A 411 0.31 -11.17 9.51
N LEU A 412 0.51 -11.09 8.21
CA LEU A 412 -0.10 -10.03 7.39
C LEU A 412 -1.55 -10.42 7.10
N PRO A 413 -2.56 -9.63 7.55
CA PRO A 413 -3.95 -9.98 7.30
C PRO A 413 -4.24 -9.98 5.80
N LEU A 414 -5.12 -10.88 5.37
CA LEU A 414 -5.62 -10.88 4.00
C LEU A 414 -6.50 -9.63 3.82
N PRO A 415 -6.20 -8.74 2.86
CA PRO A 415 -7.04 -7.58 2.60
C PRO A 415 -8.45 -8.00 2.18
N SER A 416 -9.46 -7.22 2.57
CA SER A 416 -10.79 -7.36 1.98
C SER A 416 -10.69 -7.15 0.47
N PRO A 417 -11.37 -7.96 -0.36
CA PRO A 417 -11.48 -7.71 -1.79
C PRO A 417 -12.07 -6.33 -2.02
N ALA A 418 -11.26 -5.40 -2.49
CA ALA A 418 -11.68 -4.03 -2.78
C ALA A 418 -10.97 -3.57 -4.05
N ALA A 419 -11.48 -4.04 -5.19
CA ALA A 419 -11.22 -3.37 -6.45
C ALA A 419 -11.90 -2.00 -6.39
N GLU A 420 -11.16 -0.91 -6.61
CA GLU A 420 -11.80 0.38 -6.85
C GLU A 420 -12.64 0.27 -8.12
N GLU A 421 -13.91 0.68 -8.03
CA GLU A 421 -14.82 0.69 -9.15
C GLU A 421 -14.37 1.73 -10.18
N ARG A 422 -14.32 1.33 -11.44
CA ARG A 422 -13.95 2.24 -12.53
C ARG A 422 -15.18 3.06 -12.91
N THR A 423 -15.13 4.34 -12.55
CA THR A 423 -16.18 5.32 -12.84
C THR A 423 -15.76 6.35 -13.88
N ALA A 424 -14.46 6.41 -14.21
CA ALA A 424 -14.01 7.16 -15.38
C ALA A 424 -14.50 6.49 -16.68
N PRO A 425 -14.88 7.26 -17.71
CA PRO A 425 -15.21 6.70 -19.02
C PRO A 425 -14.08 5.83 -19.55
N LEU A 426 -14.46 4.71 -20.15
CA LEU A 426 -13.56 3.74 -20.74
C LEU A 426 -13.67 3.81 -22.26
N ARG A 427 -12.52 4.04 -22.91
CA ARG A 427 -12.38 3.78 -24.34
C ARG A 427 -12.06 2.31 -24.52
N VAL A 428 -12.89 1.60 -25.27
CA VAL A 428 -12.76 0.15 -25.45
C VAL A 428 -12.42 -0.16 -26.88
N LEU A 429 -11.25 -0.77 -27.10
CA LEU A 429 -10.79 -1.26 -28.38
C LEU A 429 -11.17 -2.73 -28.51
N THR A 430 -11.73 -3.11 -29.66
CA THR A 430 -12.18 -4.49 -29.92
C THR A 430 -11.76 -5.01 -31.28
N ARG A 431 -11.61 -6.34 -31.36
CA ARG A 431 -11.44 -7.06 -32.62
C ARG A 431 -12.17 -8.38 -32.56
N VAL A 432 -13.09 -8.59 -33.49
CA VAL A 432 -13.75 -9.87 -33.69
C VAL A 432 -12.74 -10.80 -34.37
N CYS A 433 -12.38 -11.90 -33.71
CA CYS A 433 -11.37 -12.81 -34.23
C CYS A 433 -12.01 -13.78 -35.23
N ALA A 434 -11.43 -13.91 -36.42
CA ALA A 434 -11.83 -14.94 -37.37
C ALA A 434 -11.55 -16.34 -36.79
N GLY A 435 -12.55 -17.23 -36.80
CA GLY A 435 -12.42 -18.57 -36.26
C GLY A 435 -13.76 -19.32 -36.21
N ALA A 436 -13.71 -20.60 -35.85
CA ALA A 436 -14.90 -21.45 -35.73
C ALA A 436 -15.75 -21.16 -34.49
N ALA A 437 -15.16 -20.53 -33.46
CA ALA A 437 -15.84 -20.16 -32.23
C ALA A 437 -15.95 -18.64 -32.10
N PRO A 438 -17.03 -18.10 -31.49
CA PRO A 438 -17.15 -16.67 -31.20
C PRO A 438 -16.02 -16.21 -30.26
N GLU A 439 -15.07 -15.43 -30.78
CA GLU A 439 -13.96 -14.86 -30.02
C GLU A 439 -13.82 -13.36 -30.29
N VAL A 440 -13.72 -12.56 -29.23
CA VAL A 440 -13.50 -11.11 -29.32
C VAL A 440 -12.33 -10.72 -28.42
N ALA A 441 -11.35 -10.03 -29.00
CA ALA A 441 -10.29 -9.38 -28.24
C ALA A 441 -10.77 -8.03 -27.72
N VAL A 442 -10.45 -7.70 -26.46
CA VAL A 442 -10.89 -6.48 -25.78
C VAL A 442 -9.70 -5.85 -25.05
N ALA A 443 -9.51 -4.53 -25.22
CA ALA A 443 -8.64 -3.71 -24.40
C ALA A 443 -9.39 -2.44 -23.96
N ARG A 444 -9.50 -2.21 -22.65
CA ARG A 444 -10.23 -1.07 -22.08
C ARG A 444 -9.27 -0.09 -21.43
N HIS A 445 -9.33 1.18 -21.81
CA HIS A 445 -8.47 2.25 -21.32
C HIS A 445 -9.30 3.31 -20.60
N ALA A 446 -8.97 3.64 -19.35
CA ALA A 446 -9.76 4.54 -18.52
C ALA A 446 -9.22 5.97 -18.58
N GLY A 447 -10.11 6.94 -18.85
CA GLY A 447 -9.73 8.35 -18.90
C GLY A 447 -8.76 8.71 -20.03
N ALA A 448 -8.76 7.94 -21.13
CA ALA A 448 -7.95 8.24 -22.30
C ALA A 448 -8.40 9.56 -22.93
N THR A 449 -7.50 10.54 -23.00
CA THR A 449 -7.74 11.85 -23.63
C THR A 449 -7.44 11.86 -25.13
N ALA A 450 -6.72 10.84 -25.61
CA ALA A 450 -6.45 10.57 -27.01
C ALA A 450 -6.73 9.09 -27.30
N GLU A 451 -6.90 8.74 -28.57
CA GLU A 451 -7.11 7.35 -28.96
C GLU A 451 -5.88 6.51 -28.58
N PRO A 452 -6.05 5.42 -27.81
CA PRO A 452 -4.92 4.59 -27.42
C PRO A 452 -4.21 4.03 -28.67
N ALA A 453 -2.92 4.31 -28.81
CA ALA A 453 -2.10 3.80 -29.91
C ALA A 453 -1.78 2.30 -29.69
N VAL A 454 -2.75 1.43 -29.95
CA VAL A 454 -2.63 -0.02 -29.80
C VAL A 454 -2.97 -0.71 -31.12
N ASP A 455 -1.98 -1.35 -31.73
CA ASP A 455 -2.16 -2.06 -32.99
C ASP A 455 -3.02 -3.32 -32.83
N GLY A 456 -3.68 -3.74 -33.92
CA GLY A 456 -4.39 -5.00 -33.99
C GLY A 456 -5.80 -5.00 -33.39
N PHE A 457 -6.39 -3.82 -33.24
CA PHE A 457 -7.83 -3.62 -32.98
C PHE A 457 -8.48 -2.96 -34.20
N GLU A 458 -9.77 -3.24 -34.42
CA GLU A 458 -10.49 -2.86 -35.66
C GLU A 458 -11.63 -1.89 -35.40
N ASP A 459 -12.21 -1.92 -34.20
CA ASP A 459 -13.35 -1.09 -33.81
C ASP A 459 -13.19 -0.61 -32.37
N ALA A 460 -13.91 0.45 -32.00
CA ALA A 460 -13.84 1.02 -30.68
C ALA A 460 -15.14 1.74 -30.25
N HIS A 461 -15.54 1.48 -29.01
CA HIS A 461 -16.76 2.04 -28.41
C HIS A 461 -16.48 2.66 -27.03
N THR A 462 -17.45 3.42 -26.54
CA THR A 462 -17.37 4.12 -25.25
C THR A 462 -18.22 3.41 -24.21
N VAL A 463 -17.60 3.02 -23.10
CA VAL A 463 -18.29 2.46 -21.93
C VAL A 463 -18.27 3.49 -20.81
N VAL A 464 -19.43 3.77 -20.22
CA VAL A 464 -19.56 4.78 -19.15
C VAL A 464 -20.25 4.15 -17.95
N HIS A 465 -19.71 4.40 -16.75
CA HIS A 465 -20.38 4.04 -15.51
C HIS A 465 -21.56 4.98 -15.25
N GLU A 466 -22.72 4.47 -14.83
CA GLU A 466 -23.91 5.31 -14.63
C GLU A 466 -23.68 6.44 -13.61
N ASP A 467 -22.99 6.15 -12.51
CA ASP A 467 -22.63 7.15 -11.48
C ASP A 467 -21.32 7.91 -11.83
N GLY A 468 -20.93 7.97 -13.10
CA GLY A 468 -19.78 8.74 -13.57
C GLY A 468 -19.98 10.25 -13.36
N LEU A 469 -18.90 10.96 -12.99
CA LEU A 469 -18.99 12.40 -12.67
C LEU A 469 -19.34 13.29 -13.88
N ASP A 470 -18.82 12.95 -15.05
CA ASP A 470 -19.11 13.69 -16.29
C ASP A 470 -20.38 13.12 -16.92
N VAL A 471 -21.52 13.66 -16.51
CA VAL A 471 -22.85 13.22 -16.96
C VAL A 471 -23.03 13.35 -18.47
N THR A 472 -22.30 14.27 -19.13
CA THR A 472 -22.36 14.44 -20.60
C THR A 472 -21.86 13.20 -21.33
N ARG A 473 -21.00 12.39 -20.70
CA ARG A 473 -20.50 11.15 -21.28
C ARG A 473 -21.57 10.07 -21.40
N LEU A 474 -22.59 10.09 -20.53
CA LEU A 474 -23.71 9.16 -20.63
C LEU A 474 -24.55 9.39 -21.88
N GLU A 475 -24.54 10.59 -22.45
CA GLU A 475 -25.29 10.92 -23.67
C GLU A 475 -24.67 10.28 -24.91
N VAL A 476 -23.35 10.08 -24.92
CA VAL A 476 -22.58 9.51 -26.03
C VAL A 476 -22.08 8.08 -25.77
N ALA A 477 -22.51 7.47 -24.66
CA ALA A 477 -22.11 6.11 -24.29
C ALA A 477 -22.74 5.08 -25.23
N ASP A 478 -21.93 4.16 -25.76
CA ASP A 478 -22.43 2.97 -26.47
C ASP A 478 -22.90 1.90 -25.48
N VAL A 479 -22.20 1.81 -24.34
CA VAL A 479 -22.52 0.90 -23.24
C VAL A 479 -22.54 1.67 -21.93
N ILE A 480 -23.61 1.48 -21.14
CA ILE A 480 -23.69 2.02 -19.77
C ILE A 480 -23.61 0.87 -18.77
N VAL A 481 -22.76 1.02 -17.75
CA VAL A 481 -22.50 -0.02 -16.75
C VAL A 481 -22.82 0.46 -15.34
N ARG A 482 -23.24 -0.48 -14.49
CA ARG A 482 -23.36 -0.31 -13.04
C ARG A 482 -22.89 -1.58 -12.33
N TYR A 483 -22.34 -1.43 -11.13
CA TYR A 483 -22.06 -2.52 -10.20
C TYR A 483 -23.09 -2.48 -9.06
N GLY A 484 -23.56 -3.64 -8.62
CA GLY A 484 -24.50 -3.72 -7.51
C GLY A 484 -24.96 -5.13 -7.19
N ALA A 485 -25.69 -5.25 -6.07
CA ALA A 485 -26.37 -6.49 -5.74
C ALA A 485 -27.63 -6.64 -6.61
N VAL A 486 -27.96 -7.88 -7.00
CA VAL A 486 -29.12 -8.20 -7.85
C VAL A 486 -30.44 -7.72 -7.22
N ASP A 487 -30.48 -7.70 -5.90
CA ASP A 487 -31.63 -7.40 -5.06
C ASP A 487 -31.55 -6.01 -4.39
N ASP A 488 -30.72 -5.09 -4.90
CA ASP A 488 -30.64 -3.73 -4.38
C ASP A 488 -31.98 -2.97 -4.60
N PRO A 489 -32.73 -2.64 -3.53
CA PRO A 489 -34.05 -2.02 -3.67
C PRO A 489 -33.99 -0.59 -4.22
N ARG A 490 -32.81 0.05 -4.25
CA ARG A 490 -32.64 1.41 -4.78
C ARG A 490 -32.59 1.45 -6.30
N THR A 491 -32.08 0.38 -6.93
CA THR A 491 -31.97 0.25 -8.39
C THR A 491 -33.00 -0.69 -8.99
N GLY A 492 -33.60 -1.55 -8.16
CA GLY A 492 -34.46 -2.64 -8.63
C GLY A 492 -33.66 -3.75 -9.31
N PRO A 493 -34.35 -4.77 -9.87
CA PRO A 493 -33.68 -5.89 -10.52
C PRO A 493 -32.89 -5.42 -11.75
N PRO A 494 -31.77 -6.08 -12.11
CA PRO A 494 -30.92 -5.69 -13.23
C PRO A 494 -31.64 -5.37 -14.55
N ARG A 495 -32.69 -6.13 -14.86
CA ARG A 495 -33.52 -5.92 -16.06
C ARG A 495 -34.29 -4.61 -16.03
N ALA A 496 -34.88 -4.25 -14.90
CA ALA A 496 -35.66 -3.02 -14.76
C ALA A 496 -34.74 -1.80 -14.90
N TRP A 497 -33.63 -1.81 -14.15
CA TRP A 497 -32.58 -0.80 -14.26
C TRP A 497 -32.10 -0.62 -15.70
N ALA A 498 -31.76 -1.72 -16.39
CA ALA A 498 -31.23 -1.66 -17.74
C ALA A 498 -32.25 -1.08 -18.73
N ALA A 499 -33.55 -1.36 -18.54
CA ALA A 499 -34.62 -0.80 -19.36
C ALA A 499 -34.77 0.72 -19.16
N GLU A 500 -34.68 1.19 -17.91
CA GLU A 500 -34.70 2.61 -17.58
C GLU A 500 -33.51 3.35 -18.21
N VAL A 501 -32.30 2.80 -18.10
CA VAL A 501 -31.08 3.36 -18.69
C VAL A 501 -31.20 3.47 -20.21
N LEU A 502 -31.64 2.41 -20.90
CA LEU A 502 -31.84 2.45 -22.35
C LEU A 502 -33.00 3.37 -22.77
N GLY A 503 -34.00 3.55 -21.91
CA GLY A 503 -35.06 4.54 -22.09
C GLY A 503 -34.52 5.97 -22.02
N ARG A 504 -33.68 6.26 -21.03
CA ARG A 504 -33.10 7.59 -20.80
C ARG A 504 -32.03 7.97 -21.82
N HIS A 505 -31.11 7.06 -22.13
CA HIS A 505 -29.94 7.32 -22.98
C HIS A 505 -30.11 6.70 -24.36
N ARG A 506 -30.56 7.50 -25.34
CA ARG A 506 -30.94 7.02 -26.69
C ARG A 506 -29.80 6.39 -27.49
N HIS A 507 -28.57 6.86 -27.29
CA HIS A 507 -27.38 6.35 -28.00
C HIS A 507 -26.82 5.06 -27.41
N CYS A 508 -27.12 4.76 -26.13
CA CYS A 508 -26.69 3.52 -25.48
C CYS A 508 -27.32 2.31 -26.17
N ARG A 509 -26.48 1.39 -26.67
CA ARG A 509 -26.91 0.16 -27.37
C ARG A 509 -27.04 -1.03 -26.41
N LEU A 510 -26.31 -1.00 -25.30
CA LEU A 510 -26.28 -2.08 -24.33
C LEU A 510 -26.13 -1.51 -22.92
N ALA A 511 -27.03 -1.88 -22.00
CA ALA A 511 -26.88 -1.58 -20.57
C ALA A 511 -26.45 -2.85 -19.84
N ALA A 512 -25.41 -2.77 -19.02
CA ALA A 512 -24.85 -3.91 -18.29
C ALA A 512 -24.83 -3.67 -16.78
N TYR A 513 -25.47 -4.56 -16.04
CA TYR A 513 -25.47 -4.58 -14.60
C TYR A 513 -24.54 -5.70 -14.13
N VAL A 514 -23.40 -5.36 -13.55
CA VAL A 514 -22.44 -6.31 -12.99
C VAL A 514 -22.95 -6.78 -11.63
N THR A 515 -23.28 -8.07 -11.55
CA THR A 515 -23.99 -8.68 -10.41
C THR A 515 -23.07 -9.49 -9.49
N GLY A 516 -21.81 -9.65 -9.87
CA GLY A 516 -20.84 -10.42 -9.13
C GLY A 516 -19.44 -10.36 -9.76
N PRO A 517 -18.48 -11.10 -9.20
CA PRO A 517 -17.09 -11.09 -9.68
C PRO A 517 -16.89 -11.66 -11.09
N ASP A 518 -17.79 -12.53 -11.55
CA ASP A 518 -17.68 -13.27 -12.82
C ASP A 518 -18.90 -13.13 -13.74
N SER A 519 -19.89 -12.33 -13.34
CA SER A 519 -21.18 -12.29 -14.02
C SER A 519 -21.82 -10.92 -14.08
N CYS A 520 -22.55 -10.70 -15.16
CA CYS A 520 -23.38 -9.51 -15.36
C CYS A 520 -24.65 -9.86 -16.14
N THR A 521 -25.70 -9.09 -15.91
CA THR A 521 -26.92 -9.09 -16.73
C THR A 521 -26.86 -7.92 -17.70
N VAL A 522 -27.14 -8.18 -18.97
CA VAL A 522 -27.14 -7.15 -20.02
C VAL A 522 -28.51 -7.07 -20.68
N LEU A 523 -28.94 -5.86 -21.01
CA LEU A 523 -30.06 -5.61 -21.90
C LEU A 523 -29.56 -4.96 -23.17
N VAL A 524 -29.81 -5.61 -24.30
CA VAL A 524 -29.52 -5.05 -25.62
C VAL A 524 -30.71 -4.22 -26.07
N ARG A 525 -30.46 -3.04 -26.63
CA ARG A 525 -31.50 -2.22 -27.27
C ARG A 525 -32.24 -3.07 -28.31
N GLY A 526 -33.57 -3.08 -28.21
CA GLY A 526 -34.43 -4.05 -28.91
C GLY A 526 -35.01 -5.14 -28.01
N GLY A 527 -34.66 -5.17 -26.71
CA GLY A 527 -35.42 -5.89 -25.68
C GLY A 527 -34.87 -7.25 -25.27
N ARG A 528 -33.67 -7.64 -25.72
CA ARG A 528 -33.05 -8.93 -25.36
C ARG A 528 -32.27 -8.81 -24.06
N VAL A 529 -32.73 -9.50 -23.02
CA VAL A 529 -32.02 -9.64 -21.74
C VAL A 529 -31.15 -10.89 -21.80
N LEU A 530 -29.90 -10.77 -21.41
CA LEU A 530 -28.94 -11.87 -21.39
C LEU A 530 -28.17 -11.87 -20.08
N ARG A 531 -27.77 -13.06 -19.62
CA ARG A 531 -26.83 -13.24 -18.54
C ARG A 531 -25.50 -13.69 -19.13
N LEU A 532 -24.43 -12.99 -18.76
CA LEU A 532 -23.05 -13.34 -19.09
C LEU A 532 -22.39 -13.86 -17.82
N THR A 533 -21.85 -15.07 -17.87
CA THR A 533 -21.17 -15.69 -16.72
C THR A 533 -19.89 -16.35 -17.20
N ALA A 534 -18.74 -15.97 -16.64
CA ALA A 534 -17.48 -16.63 -16.92
C ALA A 534 -17.51 -18.07 -16.39
N GLU A 535 -16.95 -19.00 -17.17
CA GLU A 535 -16.64 -20.33 -16.67
C GLU A 535 -15.53 -20.22 -15.60
N PRO A 536 -15.62 -21.00 -14.51
CA PRO A 536 -14.56 -21.01 -13.52
C PRO A 536 -13.25 -21.52 -14.14
N GLU A 537 -12.13 -21.11 -13.55
CA GLU A 537 -10.83 -21.65 -13.88
C GLU A 537 -10.81 -23.18 -13.71
N PRO A 538 -9.88 -23.92 -14.36
CA PRO A 538 -9.70 -25.35 -14.12
C PRO A 538 -9.49 -25.72 -12.65
N SER A 539 -9.04 -24.77 -11.83
CA SER A 539 -8.89 -24.92 -10.37
C SER A 539 -10.20 -24.80 -9.58
N GLY A 540 -11.33 -24.55 -10.25
CA GLY A 540 -12.63 -24.25 -9.64
C GLY A 540 -12.76 -22.81 -9.12
N ARG A 541 -11.74 -21.97 -9.30
CA ARG A 541 -11.76 -20.57 -8.87
C ARG A 541 -12.57 -19.71 -9.83
N VAL A 542 -13.20 -18.69 -9.26
CA VAL A 542 -13.89 -17.63 -10.00
C VAL A 542 -12.89 -16.89 -10.90
N ASP A 543 -13.29 -16.61 -12.14
CA ASP A 543 -12.55 -15.73 -13.04
C ASP A 543 -12.72 -14.28 -12.60
N LEU A 544 -11.62 -13.59 -12.29
CA LEU A 544 -11.62 -12.22 -11.76
C LEU A 544 -11.52 -11.14 -12.86
N CYS A 545 -11.65 -11.50 -14.14
CA CYS A 545 -11.82 -10.50 -15.19
C CYS A 545 -13.15 -9.77 -14.98
N ASP A 546 -13.10 -8.44 -15.03
CA ASP A 546 -14.25 -7.59 -14.80
C ASP A 546 -15.37 -7.90 -15.83
N PRO A 547 -16.58 -8.29 -15.39
CA PRO A 547 -17.67 -8.67 -16.30
C PRO A 547 -18.10 -7.58 -17.28
N ALA A 548 -17.79 -6.30 -17.02
CA ALA A 548 -18.01 -5.23 -18.00
C ALA A 548 -17.15 -5.40 -19.29
N ALA A 549 -16.05 -6.17 -19.24
CA ALA A 549 -15.31 -6.59 -20.42
C ALA A 549 -16.12 -7.59 -21.28
N TYR A 550 -16.89 -8.48 -20.65
CA TYR A 550 -17.76 -9.42 -21.37
C TYR A 550 -18.92 -8.71 -22.05
N ALA A 551 -19.52 -7.72 -21.37
CA ALA A 551 -20.54 -6.85 -21.98
C ALA A 551 -19.99 -6.10 -23.20
N SER A 552 -18.76 -5.58 -23.12
CA SER A 552 -18.07 -4.92 -24.24
C SER A 552 -17.79 -5.87 -25.40
N ALA A 553 -17.37 -7.10 -25.11
CA ALA A 553 -17.14 -8.13 -26.12
C ALA A 553 -18.45 -8.50 -26.84
N LEU A 554 -19.55 -8.68 -26.10
CA LEU A 554 -20.86 -8.93 -26.67
C LEU A 554 -21.35 -7.75 -27.53
N HIS A 555 -21.14 -6.51 -27.08
CA HIS A 555 -21.46 -5.32 -27.87
C HIS A 555 -20.76 -5.37 -29.23
N ALA A 556 -19.44 -5.55 -29.25
CA ALA A 556 -18.66 -5.62 -30.49
C ALA A 556 -19.11 -6.76 -31.41
N TRP A 557 -19.37 -7.94 -30.86
CA TRP A 557 -19.88 -9.10 -31.62
C TRP A 557 -21.21 -8.80 -32.33
N LEU A 558 -22.15 -8.16 -31.62
CA LEU A 558 -23.46 -7.81 -32.17
C LEU A 558 -23.36 -6.67 -33.19
N THR A 559 -22.49 -5.68 -32.95
CA THR A 559 -22.26 -4.56 -33.89
C THR A 559 -21.63 -5.02 -35.20
N ALA A 560 -20.81 -6.08 -35.15
CA ALA A 560 -20.30 -6.76 -36.35
C ALA A 560 -21.38 -7.57 -37.13
N GLY A 561 -22.65 -7.50 -36.72
CA GLY A 561 -23.77 -8.17 -37.42
C GLY A 561 -23.87 -9.67 -37.15
N SER A 562 -23.14 -10.21 -36.18
CA SER A 562 -23.13 -11.64 -35.88
C SER A 562 -24.35 -12.08 -35.06
N SER A 563 -24.78 -13.33 -35.26
CA SER A 563 -25.89 -13.92 -34.49
C SER A 563 -25.51 -14.12 -33.02
N LEU A 564 -26.51 -14.17 -32.14
CA LEU A 564 -26.28 -14.38 -30.71
C LEU A 564 -25.53 -15.71 -30.45
N PRO A 565 -24.38 -15.69 -29.77
CA PRO A 565 -23.65 -16.91 -29.46
C PRO A 565 -24.22 -17.57 -28.20
N GLY A 566 -24.16 -18.90 -28.10
CA GLY A 566 -24.42 -19.62 -26.83
C GLY A 566 -23.24 -19.55 -25.84
N GLY A 567 -22.05 -19.20 -26.35
CA GLY A 567 -20.85 -18.94 -25.57
C GLY A 567 -19.88 -18.05 -26.34
N LEU A 568 -19.15 -17.20 -25.62
CA LEU A 568 -18.25 -16.19 -26.15
C LEU A 568 -16.88 -16.33 -25.48
N VAL A 569 -15.82 -16.35 -26.27
CA VAL A 569 -14.45 -16.23 -25.76
C VAL A 569 -14.05 -14.78 -25.76
N VAL A 570 -13.73 -14.24 -24.59
CA VAL A 570 -13.24 -12.86 -24.43
C VAL A 570 -11.75 -12.92 -24.18
N ARG A 571 -10.95 -12.25 -25.03
CA ARG A 571 -9.50 -12.23 -24.91
C ARG A 571 -9.02 -10.87 -24.42
N THR A 572 -8.35 -10.83 -23.27
CA THR A 572 -7.74 -9.62 -22.69
C THR A 572 -6.23 -9.86 -22.59
N GLY A 573 -5.45 -9.07 -23.34
CA GLY A 573 -4.02 -9.36 -23.55
C GLY A 573 -3.77 -10.80 -23.99
N GLY A 574 -3.00 -11.55 -23.18
CA GLY A 574 -2.68 -12.96 -23.39
C GLY A 574 -3.67 -13.97 -22.76
N THR A 575 -4.71 -13.49 -22.08
CA THR A 575 -5.66 -14.33 -21.33
C THR A 575 -6.96 -14.52 -22.12
N ARG A 576 -7.47 -15.75 -22.14
CA ARG A 576 -8.79 -16.10 -22.71
C ARG A 576 -9.75 -16.46 -21.58
N HIS A 577 -10.93 -15.85 -21.63
CA HIS A 577 -12.04 -16.03 -20.69
C HIS A 577 -13.20 -16.65 -21.45
N ARG A 578 -13.70 -17.80 -21.00
CA ARG A 578 -14.87 -18.44 -21.61
C ARG A 578 -16.11 -17.94 -20.90
N VAL A 579 -17.06 -17.40 -21.65
CA VAL A 579 -18.25 -16.77 -21.09
C VAL A 579 -19.47 -17.47 -21.66
N ARG A 580 -20.32 -18.00 -20.78
CA ARG A 580 -21.64 -18.51 -21.17
C ARG A 580 -22.59 -17.34 -21.38
N VAL A 581 -23.37 -17.42 -22.46
CA VAL A 581 -24.35 -16.41 -22.84
C VAL A 581 -25.72 -17.06 -22.80
N GLU A 582 -26.52 -16.68 -21.80
CA GLU A 582 -27.81 -17.31 -21.52
C GLU A 582 -28.93 -16.25 -21.58
N PRO A 583 -30.16 -16.61 -21.96
CA PRO A 583 -31.31 -15.71 -21.81
C PRO A 583 -31.46 -15.28 -20.33
N GLY A 584 -31.57 -13.98 -20.08
CA GLY A 584 -31.87 -13.46 -18.75
C GLY A 584 -33.39 -13.43 -18.54
N GLY A 585 -33.87 -14.12 -17.50
CA GLY A 585 -35.30 -14.15 -17.11
C GLY A 585 -35.87 -12.77 -16.79
#